data_AF-A0A1V2ZEJ0-F1
#
_entry.id   AF-A0A1V2ZEJ0-F1
#
_cell.length_a   1.000
_cell.length_b   1.000
_cell.length_c   1.000
_cell.angle_alpha   90.00
_cell.angle_beta   90.00
_cell.angle_gamma   90.00
#
_symmetry.space_group_name_H-M   'P 1'
#
loop_
_entity.id
_entity.type
_entity.pdbx_description
1 polymer ?
#
loop_
_entity_poly.entity_id
_entity_poly.type
_entity_poly.pdbx_seq_one_letter_code
_entity_poly.pdbx_strand_id
1 'polypeptide(L)' 'MRRDWSALVKTGTIRCWRCTELIGAAEAWDLGHDDLDRTITRGPEHAGRCNRAAGGRASHR' A
#
# COMPACT_ATOMS: atom_id res chain seq x y z
N MET A 1 14.14 5.79 -1.82
CA MET A 1 12.65 5.81 -1.84
C MET A 1 12.00 4.42 -1.83
N ARG A 2 12.04 3.56 -2.87
CA ARG A 2 11.39 2.21 -2.78
C ARG A 2 12.20 1.15 -2.02
N ARG A 3 13.53 1.25 -2.01
CA ARG A 3 14.39 0.26 -1.32
C ARG A 3 14.28 0.32 0.19
N ASP A 4 14.11 1.50 0.76
CA ASP A 4 14.04 1.72 2.21
C ASP A 4 12.79 1.07 2.81
N TRP A 5 11.65 1.25 2.16
CA TRP A 5 10.40 0.61 2.56
C TRP A 5 10.40 -0.91 2.33
N SER A 6 11.15 -1.44 1.35
CA SER A 6 11.22 -2.89 1.15
C SER A 6 11.84 -3.61 2.35
N ALA A 7 12.86 -3.03 2.97
CA ALA A 7 13.46 -3.60 4.18
C ALA A 7 12.48 -3.57 5.36
N LEU A 8 11.74 -2.47 5.51
CA LEU A 8 10.75 -2.30 6.58
C LEU A 8 9.50 -3.17 6.37
N VAL A 9 8.98 -3.29 5.16
CA VAL A 9 7.81 -4.15 4.91
C VAL A 9 8.19 -5.61 5.09
N LYS A 10 9.42 -6.00 4.74
CA LYS A 10 9.96 -7.35 5.03
C LYS A 10 10.05 -7.70 6.51
N THR A 11 9.96 -6.75 7.43
CA THR A 11 9.85 -7.09 8.87
C THR A 11 8.42 -7.48 9.26
N GLY A 12 7.42 -7.26 8.39
CA GLY A 12 6.01 -7.59 8.65
C GLY A 12 5.34 -6.68 9.69
N THR A 13 6.02 -5.59 10.10
CA THR A 13 5.55 -4.66 11.14
C THR A 13 4.92 -3.39 10.58
N ILE A 14 4.93 -3.25 9.26
CA ILE A 14 4.43 -2.06 8.59
C ILE A 14 2.92 -2.15 8.39
N ARG A 15 2.22 -1.09 8.82
CA ARG A 15 0.78 -0.94 8.64
C ARG A 15 0.48 -0.31 7.30
N CYS A 16 -0.49 -0.88 6.59
CA CYS A 16 -1.07 -0.31 5.39
C CYS A 16 -1.68 1.05 5.72
N TRP A 17 -1.27 2.10 5.01
CA TRP A 17 -1.78 3.45 5.27
C TRP A 17 -3.29 3.58 5.00
N ARG A 18 -3.85 2.73 4.13
CA ARG A 18 -5.27 2.73 3.76
C ARG A 18 -6.18 1.99 4.75
N CYS A 19 -5.82 0.76 5.08
CA CYS A 19 -6.67 -0.12 5.90
C CYS A 19 -6.12 -0.38 7.30
N THR A 20 -4.96 0.19 7.65
CA THR A 20 -4.29 0.12 8.95
C THR A 20 -3.83 -1.27 9.42
N GLU A 21 -4.14 -2.31 8.66
CA GLU A 21 -3.69 -3.69 8.85
C GLU A 21 -2.20 -3.86 8.54
N LEU A 22 -1.56 -4.86 9.17
CA LEU A 22 -0.16 -5.17 8.93
C LEU A 22 0.04 -5.84 7.56
N ILE A 23 1.01 -5.33 6.80
CA ILE A 23 1.46 -5.92 5.55
C ILE A 23 2.46 -7.02 5.91
N GLY A 24 2.15 -8.26 5.53
CA GLY A 24 3.04 -9.39 5.75
C GLY A 24 4.39 -9.24 5.04
N ALA A 25 5.46 -9.76 5.64
CA ALA A 25 6.82 -9.71 5.09
C ALA A 25 6.96 -10.31 3.68
N ALA A 26 6.15 -11.32 3.37
CA ALA A 26 6.08 -11.99 2.08
C ALA A 26 4.91 -11.51 1.21
N GLU A 27 4.10 -10.59 1.72
CA GLU A 27 2.92 -10.10 1.02
C GLU A 27 3.29 -9.00 0.02
N ALA A 28 2.63 -9.00 -1.14
CA ALA A 28 2.87 -7.98 -2.15
C ALA A 28 2.31 -6.64 -1.68
N TRP A 29 3.14 -5.60 -1.77
CA TRP A 29 2.80 -4.25 -1.33
C TRP A 29 3.22 -3.21 -2.37
N ASP A 30 2.52 -2.09 -2.36
CA ASP A 30 2.77 -0.94 -3.23
C ASP A 30 2.96 0.33 -2.40
N LEU A 31 3.65 1.34 -2.95
CA LEU A 31 3.66 2.68 -2.37
C LEU A 31 2.43 3.44 -2.86
N GLY A 32 1.47 3.61 -1.97
CA GLY A 32 0.30 4.44 -2.21
C GLY A 32 0.63 5.92 -2.19
N HIS A 33 0.01 6.63 -3.12
CA HIS A 33 0.06 8.09 -3.20
C HIS A 33 -1.23 8.68 -2.65
N ASP A 34 -1.18 9.96 -2.30
CA ASP A 34 -2.37 10.71 -1.91
C ASP A 34 -3.34 10.85 -3.09
N ASP A 35 -4.64 10.74 -2.82
CA ASP A 35 -5.69 10.82 -3.85
C ASP A 35 -5.85 12.24 -4.43
N LEU A 36 -5.50 13.28 -3.66
CA LEU A 36 -5.54 14.68 -4.09
C LEU A 36 -4.21 15.11 -4.70
N ASP A 37 -3.08 14.55 -4.24
CA ASP A 37 -1.76 14.88 -4.74
C ASP A 37 -0.86 13.65 -4.96
N ARG A 38 -0.72 13.25 -6.23
CA ARG A 38 0.07 12.07 -6.62
C ARG A 38 1.58 12.24 -6.41
N THR A 39 2.05 13.44 -6.07
CA THR A 39 3.45 13.70 -5.71
C THR A 39 3.75 13.29 -4.25
N ILE A 40 2.72 13.20 -3.41
CA ILE A 40 2.84 12.81 -2.01
C ILE A 40 2.72 11.29 -1.90
N THR A 41 3.79 10.64 -1.43
CA THR A 41 3.75 9.22 -1.07
C THR A 41 3.31 9.11 0.40
N ARG A 42 2.05 8.67 0.63
CA ARG A 42 1.48 8.47 1.97
C ARG A 42 2.13 7.29 2.69
N GLY A 43 2.50 6.25 1.95
CA GLY A 43 3.21 5.10 2.48
C GLY A 43 2.86 3.78 1.81
N PRO A 44 3.31 2.66 2.39
CA PRO A 44 3.05 1.33 1.87
C PRO A 44 1.60 0.87 2.09
N GLU A 45 1.02 0.20 1.11
CA GLU A 45 -0.30 -0.42 1.15
C GLU A 45 -0.31 -1.81 0.51
N HIS A 46 -1.34 -2.62 0.80
CA HIS A 46 -1.48 -3.94 0.18
C HIS A 46 -1.67 -3.83 -1.33
N ALA A 47 -0.78 -4.45 -2.12
CA ALA A 47 -0.82 -4.38 -3.58
C ALA A 47 -2.11 -5.01 -4.15
N GLY A 48 -2.55 -6.13 -3.57
CA GLY A 48 -3.75 -6.85 -4.00
C GLY A 48 -5.05 -6.36 -3.34
N ARG A 49 -5.04 -6.19 -2.02
CA ARG A 49 -6.26 -5.91 -1.23
C ARG A 49 -6.67 -4.44 -1.14
N CYS A 50 -5.71 -3.52 -1.16
CA CYS A 50 -5.98 -2.10 -0.95
C CYS A 50 -5.80 -1.33 -2.25
N ASN A 51 -4.67 -1.52 -2.92
CA ASN A 51 -4.34 -0.82 -4.16
C ASN A 51 -5.22 -1.32 -5.32
N ARG A 52 -5.25 -2.64 -5.56
CA ARG A 52 -6.07 -3.22 -6.64
C ARG A 52 -7.58 -3.19 -6.35
N ALA A 53 -8.00 -3.28 -5.09
CA ALA A 53 -9.40 -3.13 -4.73
C ALA A 53 -9.87 -1.67 -4.76
N ALA A 54 -8.97 -0.68 -4.60
CA ALA A 54 -9.29 0.72 -4.87
C ALA A 54 -9.72 0.92 -6.32
N GLY A 55 -8.93 0.38 -7.26
CA GLY A 55 -9.25 0.43 -8.68
C GLY A 55 -10.43 -0.45 -9.07
N GLY A 56 -10.57 -1.63 -8.45
CA GLY A 56 -11.64 -2.59 -8.76
C GLY A 56 -13.02 -2.20 -8.21
N ARG A 57 -13.11 -1.51 -7.07
CA ARG A 57 -14.39 -1.07 -6.50
C ARG A 57 -14.99 0.14 -7.21
N ALA A 58 -14.23 0.85 -8.05
CA ALA A 58 -14.75 1.90 -8.92
C ALA A 58 -15.48 1.35 -10.16
N SER A 59 -15.44 0.04 -10.42
CA SER A 59 -15.91 -0.55 -11.67
C SER A 59 -17.18 -1.40 -11.56
N HIS A 60 -17.93 -1.32 -10.44
CA HIS A 60 -19.24 -1.98 -10.32
C HIS A 60 -20.34 -0.93 -10.11
N ARG A 61 -20.81 -0.35 -11.21
CA ARG A 61 -22.15 0.23 -11.32
C ARG A 61 -22.77 -0.21 -12.64
#